data_AF-A0A134BBZ8-F1
#
_entry.id   AF-A0A134BBZ8-F1
#
_cell.length_a   1.000
_cell.length_b   1.000
_cell.length_c   1.000
_cell.angle_alpha   90.00
_cell.angle_beta   90.00
_cell.angle_gamma   90.00
#
_symmetry.space_group_name_H-M   'P 1'
#
loop_
_entity.id
_entity.type
_entity.pdbx_description
1 polymer ?
#
loop_
_entity_poly.entity_id
_entity_poly.type
_entity_poly.pdbx_seq_one_letter_code
_entity_poly.pdbx_strand_id
1 'polypeptide(L)'
;MLQHYGKSTVIDLADLIEDRRTVEDQSECLAPVIAYANYQAMVRRGKIKVLRQGKGKGNSALIDYDSLPRELRDKVDQRIGSDAVHVAVLRKWFSDHYQRDRQAQEYYPKRLRELNLALSLERIAQLTEEYIVNASVLQSVRSLQADIRLLKRVMGGGKKVRWEQLASAIGYYRQEVGHTLPQSAPRFRKALREFEQKGYESLISKKFGNQQTRKVDHDTLRLLLAIDNDDTRPYNSTVADRYNDFVEGLVAIYNPETGELYDNRQYKPLSASTVAFYLNTPEAKALRGKVHDDYQTWRGKHQPYVMRKRPTMSLSKISLDDRDLKIKVNWREQGISETVSLKIYVAYDLASQAIIGYAFSGKKRHDIFIGCLRSTFRTLLSLGLPCPHEAEVEQHLVSDFRTSLMADGALFPKALFLAPGNSQAKGAEHFNRLFKYEVEKEFIPNTGRHYARLEANQTSEEKSFDEHNDRFKSKVWAYEDAVAYYEELIYKYNH
;
A
#
# COMPACT_ATOMS: atom_id res chain seq x y z
N MET A 1 -41.15 -26.80 -6.54
CA MET A 1 -42.48 -26.33 -6.97
C MET A 1 -42.38 -25.04 -7.77
N LEU A 2 -41.95 -23.92 -7.17
CA LEU A 2 -41.64 -22.71 -7.96
C LEU A 2 -40.18 -22.72 -8.42
N GLN A 3 -39.95 -22.40 -9.68
CA GLN A 3 -38.66 -22.30 -10.34
C GLN A 3 -38.58 -20.98 -11.11
N HIS A 4 -37.39 -20.64 -11.61
CA HIS A 4 -37.22 -19.48 -12.49
C HIS A 4 -36.92 -19.93 -13.91
N TYR A 5 -37.64 -19.35 -14.88
CA TYR A 5 -37.39 -19.53 -16.31
C TYR A 5 -37.27 -18.15 -16.96
N GLY A 6 -36.04 -17.73 -17.23
CA GLY A 6 -35.75 -16.34 -17.59
C GLY A 6 -36.09 -15.38 -16.44
N LYS A 7 -36.91 -14.36 -16.73
CA LYS A 7 -37.39 -13.36 -15.74
C LYS A 7 -38.72 -13.73 -15.08
N SER A 8 -39.32 -14.85 -15.44
CA SER A 8 -40.63 -15.27 -14.95
C SER A 8 -40.51 -16.35 -13.88
N THR A 9 -41.37 -16.26 -12.86
CA THR A 9 -41.58 -17.33 -11.88
C THR A 9 -42.46 -18.39 -12.51
N VAL A 10 -42.01 -19.65 -12.52
CA VAL A 10 -42.74 -20.75 -13.16
C VAL A 10 -43.04 -21.88 -12.19
N ILE A 11 -44.09 -22.63 -12.49
CA ILE A 11 -44.45 -23.88 -11.82
C ILE A 11 -44.50 -25.00 -12.85
N ASP A 12 -44.01 -26.18 -12.44
CA ASP A 12 -44.13 -27.38 -13.25
C ASP A 12 -45.59 -27.83 -13.31
N LEU A 13 -46.07 -28.22 -14.49
CA LEU A 13 -47.42 -28.77 -14.63
C LEU A 13 -47.62 -30.01 -13.74
N ALA A 14 -46.60 -30.86 -13.58
CA ALA A 14 -46.68 -32.03 -12.71
C ALA A 14 -47.02 -31.63 -11.27
N ASP A 15 -46.40 -30.56 -10.75
CA ASP A 15 -46.64 -30.04 -9.41
C ASP A 15 -48.07 -29.48 -9.22
N LEU A 16 -48.75 -29.07 -10.30
CA LEU A 16 -50.13 -28.58 -10.25
C LEU A 16 -51.18 -29.69 -10.26
N ILE A 17 -50.90 -30.79 -10.96
CA ILE A 17 -51.88 -31.86 -11.22
C ILE A 17 -51.66 -33.12 -10.37
N GLU A 18 -50.48 -33.26 -9.76
CA GLU A 18 -50.14 -34.40 -8.91
C GLU A 18 -51.00 -34.40 -7.64
N ASP A 19 -51.56 -35.56 -7.32
CA ASP A 19 -52.23 -35.82 -6.06
C ASP A 19 -51.21 -36.40 -5.07
N ARG A 20 -50.99 -35.69 -3.95
CA ARG A 20 -50.02 -36.09 -2.92
C ARG A 20 -50.69 -36.64 -1.66
N ARG A 21 -52.00 -36.85 -1.70
CA ARG A 21 -52.75 -37.45 -0.58
C ARG A 21 -52.37 -38.91 -0.43
N THR A 22 -52.20 -39.37 0.80
CA THR A 22 -51.97 -40.79 1.12
C THR A 22 -53.17 -41.36 1.86
N VAL A 23 -53.20 -42.66 2.13
CA VAL A 23 -54.32 -43.29 2.87
C VAL A 23 -54.44 -42.70 4.28
N GLU A 24 -53.32 -42.23 4.83
CA GLU A 24 -53.19 -41.66 6.19
C GLU A 24 -53.39 -40.14 6.24
N ASP A 25 -53.14 -39.40 5.15
CA ASP A 25 -53.26 -37.94 5.11
C ASP A 25 -54.05 -37.46 3.88
N GLN A 26 -55.26 -36.97 4.16
CA GLN A 26 -56.22 -36.45 3.18
C GLN A 26 -56.32 -34.91 3.20
N SER A 27 -55.33 -34.22 3.77
CA SER A 27 -55.33 -32.76 3.88
C SER A 27 -55.51 -32.07 2.52
N GLU A 28 -56.32 -30.99 2.49
CA GLU A 28 -56.67 -30.28 1.26
C GLU A 28 -55.43 -29.67 0.55
N CYS A 29 -54.40 -29.29 1.31
CA CYS A 29 -53.13 -28.82 0.76
C CYS A 29 -52.33 -29.89 0.00
N LEU A 30 -52.66 -31.17 0.14
CA LEU A 30 -52.03 -32.27 -0.57
C LEU A 30 -52.77 -32.64 -1.86
N ALA A 31 -54.02 -32.20 -2.01
CA ALA A 31 -54.83 -32.43 -3.21
C ALA A 31 -54.24 -31.71 -4.45
N PRO A 32 -54.57 -32.16 -5.68
CA PRO A 32 -54.19 -31.46 -6.90
C PRO A 32 -54.73 -30.03 -6.90
N VAL A 33 -53.89 -29.08 -7.30
CA VAL A 33 -54.28 -27.67 -7.45
C VAL A 33 -55.34 -27.52 -8.54
N ILE A 34 -55.19 -28.27 -9.63
CA ILE A 34 -56.13 -28.31 -10.75
C ILE A 34 -56.14 -29.70 -11.40
N ALA A 35 -57.31 -30.16 -11.84
CA ALA A 35 -57.41 -31.37 -12.66
C ALA A 35 -56.85 -31.12 -14.07
N TYR A 36 -56.22 -32.13 -14.67
CA TYR A 36 -55.57 -32.00 -15.99
C TYR A 36 -56.55 -31.52 -17.10
N ALA A 37 -57.78 -32.01 -17.09
CA ALA A 37 -58.82 -31.58 -18.04
C ALA A 37 -59.16 -30.07 -17.90
N ASN A 38 -59.22 -29.56 -16.67
CA ASN A 38 -59.49 -28.14 -16.39
C ASN A 38 -58.30 -27.26 -16.80
N TYR A 39 -57.07 -27.72 -16.54
CA TYR A 39 -55.86 -27.06 -17.02
C TYR A 39 -55.89 -26.90 -18.55
N GLN A 40 -56.18 -27.98 -19.30
CA GLN A 40 -56.26 -27.93 -20.75
C GLN A 40 -57.33 -26.94 -21.24
N ALA A 41 -58.50 -26.92 -20.61
CA ALA A 41 -59.56 -25.97 -20.94
C ALA A 41 -59.14 -24.51 -20.68
N MET A 42 -58.44 -24.24 -19.57
CA MET A 42 -57.96 -22.90 -19.22
C MET A 42 -56.85 -22.41 -20.15
N VAL A 43 -55.94 -23.29 -20.57
CA VAL A 43 -54.90 -22.96 -21.58
C VAL A 43 -55.54 -22.65 -22.93
N ARG A 44 -56.51 -23.45 -23.41
CA ARG A 44 -57.24 -23.17 -24.66
C ARG A 44 -57.99 -21.84 -24.62
N ARG A 45 -58.49 -21.45 -23.44
CA ARG A 45 -59.18 -20.17 -23.22
C ARG A 45 -58.22 -18.99 -22.98
N GLY A 46 -56.90 -19.20 -23.04
CA GLY A 46 -55.89 -18.17 -22.83
C GLY A 46 -55.75 -17.66 -21.39
N LYS A 47 -56.32 -18.37 -20.40
CA LYS A 47 -56.31 -17.96 -18.99
C LYS A 47 -55.04 -18.37 -18.23
N ILE A 48 -54.26 -19.30 -18.79
CA ILE A 48 -52.98 -19.75 -18.23
C ILE A 48 -51.94 -19.67 -19.35
N LYS A 49 -50.79 -19.06 -19.05
CA LYS A 49 -49.70 -18.89 -19.99
C LYS A 49 -48.66 -20.00 -19.79
N VAL A 50 -48.48 -20.82 -20.83
CA VAL A 50 -47.46 -21.87 -20.86
C VAL A 50 -46.20 -21.29 -21.50
N LEU A 51 -45.11 -21.20 -20.75
CA LEU A 51 -43.84 -20.65 -21.23
C LEU A 51 -42.96 -21.70 -21.91
N ARG A 52 -43.13 -22.98 -21.57
CA ARG A 52 -42.47 -24.11 -22.21
C ARG A 52 -43.44 -25.27 -22.38
N GLN A 53 -43.62 -25.75 -23.60
CA GLN A 53 -44.42 -26.94 -23.88
C GLN A 53 -43.66 -28.21 -23.48
N GLY A 54 -44.32 -29.15 -22.82
CA GLY A 54 -43.77 -30.48 -22.55
C GLY A 54 -43.83 -31.34 -23.81
N LYS A 55 -42.68 -31.86 -24.29
CA LYS A 55 -42.57 -32.65 -25.53
C LYS A 55 -42.06 -34.08 -25.27
N GLY A 56 -42.62 -34.77 -24.27
CA GLY A 56 -42.32 -36.18 -23.97
C GLY A 56 -41.32 -36.40 -22.84
N LYS A 57 -40.89 -37.66 -22.66
CA LYS A 57 -40.25 -38.21 -21.45
C LYS A 57 -39.04 -37.35 -21.01
N GLY A 58 -39.15 -36.75 -19.81
CA GLY A 58 -38.13 -35.88 -19.22
C GLY A 58 -38.34 -34.37 -19.40
N ASN A 59 -39.28 -33.93 -20.25
CA ASN A 59 -39.59 -32.52 -20.49
C ASN A 59 -41.01 -32.16 -20.03
N SER A 60 -41.12 -31.61 -18.83
CA SER A 60 -42.37 -31.09 -18.27
C SER A 60 -42.71 -29.70 -18.79
N ALA A 61 -44.02 -29.40 -18.84
CA ALA A 61 -44.52 -28.08 -19.21
C ALA A 61 -44.30 -27.08 -18.06
N LEU A 62 -43.80 -25.88 -18.39
CA LEU A 62 -43.60 -24.80 -17.42
C LEU A 62 -44.67 -23.73 -17.60
N ILE A 63 -45.35 -23.43 -16.51
CA ILE A 63 -46.48 -22.51 -16.46
C ILE A 63 -46.05 -21.25 -15.74
N ASP A 64 -46.38 -20.09 -16.31
CA ASP A 64 -46.15 -18.80 -15.68
C ASP A 64 -47.04 -18.67 -14.43
N TYR A 65 -46.42 -18.59 -13.25
CA TYR A 65 -47.14 -18.52 -11.98
C TYR A 65 -48.05 -17.29 -11.90
N ASP A 66 -47.59 -16.15 -12.43
CA ASP A 66 -48.35 -14.90 -12.41
C ASP A 66 -49.58 -14.95 -13.32
N SER A 67 -49.61 -15.87 -14.29
CA SER A 67 -50.75 -16.09 -15.17
C SER A 67 -51.89 -16.89 -14.53
N LEU A 68 -51.64 -17.58 -13.41
CA LEU A 68 -52.66 -18.43 -12.79
C LEU A 68 -53.82 -17.58 -12.22
N PRO A 69 -55.08 -18.00 -12.40
CA PRO A 69 -56.22 -17.44 -11.69
C PRO A 69 -56.00 -17.39 -10.18
N ARG A 70 -56.54 -16.36 -9.53
CA ARG A 70 -56.32 -16.08 -8.10
C ARG A 70 -56.59 -17.30 -7.20
N GLU A 71 -57.71 -17.99 -7.41
CA GLU A 71 -58.07 -19.18 -6.65
C GLU A 71 -57.06 -20.33 -6.77
N LEU A 72 -56.43 -20.48 -7.94
CA LEU A 72 -55.39 -21.50 -8.15
C LEU A 72 -54.06 -21.07 -7.54
N ARG A 73 -53.71 -19.78 -7.61
CA ARG A 73 -52.53 -19.25 -6.90
C ARG A 73 -52.64 -19.44 -5.39
N ASP A 74 -53.82 -19.16 -4.83
CA ASP A 74 -54.05 -19.33 -3.40
C ASP A 74 -53.88 -20.81 -2.97
N LYS A 75 -54.31 -21.76 -3.81
CA LYS A 75 -54.06 -23.20 -3.59
C LYS A 75 -52.58 -23.59 -3.73
N VAL A 76 -51.87 -23.04 -4.72
CA VAL A 76 -50.42 -23.23 -4.86
C VAL A 76 -49.68 -22.70 -3.62
N ASP A 77 -50.07 -21.52 -3.14
CA ASP A 77 -49.44 -20.87 -1.98
C ASP A 77 -49.69 -21.64 -0.68
N GLN A 78 -50.90 -22.19 -0.51
CA GLN A 78 -51.23 -23.09 0.60
C GLN A 78 -50.40 -24.39 0.55
N ARG A 79 -50.19 -24.94 -0.66
CA ARG A 79 -49.41 -26.17 -0.88
C ARG A 79 -47.90 -25.98 -0.66
N ILE A 80 -47.37 -24.78 -0.87
CA ILE A 80 -45.93 -24.45 -0.71
C ILE A 80 -45.57 -24.09 0.75
N GLY A 81 -46.54 -23.68 1.56
CA GLY A 81 -46.29 -23.18 2.91
C GLY A 81 -45.83 -21.71 2.90
N SER A 82 -46.54 -20.85 3.64
CA SER A 82 -46.45 -19.39 3.51
C SER A 82 -45.06 -18.76 3.72
N ASP A 83 -44.07 -19.45 4.30
CA ASP A 83 -42.80 -18.82 4.68
C ASP A 83 -41.75 -18.77 3.56
N ALA A 84 -41.72 -19.75 2.65
CA ALA A 84 -40.75 -19.78 1.55
C ALA A 84 -41.02 -18.68 0.50
N VAL A 85 -42.31 -18.44 0.20
CA VAL A 85 -42.74 -17.37 -0.73
C VAL A 85 -42.40 -15.98 -0.19
N HIS A 86 -42.62 -15.74 1.11
CA HIS A 86 -42.28 -14.45 1.73
C HIS A 86 -40.77 -14.19 1.74
N VAL A 87 -39.94 -15.21 2.00
CA VAL A 87 -38.48 -15.07 1.92
C VAL A 87 -38.02 -14.80 0.49
N ALA A 88 -38.62 -15.45 -0.52
CA ALA A 88 -38.31 -15.22 -1.92
C ALA A 88 -38.68 -13.79 -2.38
N VAL A 89 -39.84 -13.27 -1.95
CA VAL A 89 -40.26 -11.88 -2.22
C VAL A 89 -39.32 -10.88 -1.56
N LEU A 90 -38.94 -11.12 -0.29
CA LEU A 90 -37.98 -10.28 0.42
C LEU A 90 -36.61 -10.28 -0.27
N ARG A 91 -36.16 -11.43 -0.77
CA ARG A 91 -34.96 -11.51 -1.60
C ARG A 91 -35.11 -10.63 -2.84
N LYS A 92 -36.09 -10.88 -3.69
CA LYS A 92 -36.27 -10.06 -4.90
C LYS A 92 -36.29 -8.56 -4.61
N TRP A 93 -37.01 -8.13 -3.56
CA TRP A 93 -37.04 -6.73 -3.14
C TRP A 93 -35.66 -6.20 -2.75
N PHE A 94 -34.88 -6.92 -1.94
CA PHE A 94 -33.54 -6.48 -1.59
C PHE A 94 -32.61 -6.42 -2.80
N SER A 95 -32.70 -7.35 -3.76
CA SER A 95 -31.90 -7.27 -4.99
C SER A 95 -32.28 -6.06 -5.85
N ASP A 96 -33.57 -5.74 -5.95
CA ASP A 96 -34.08 -4.62 -6.75
C ASP A 96 -33.82 -3.25 -6.10
N HIS A 97 -33.75 -3.20 -4.76
CA HIS A 97 -33.68 -1.95 -3.99
C HIS A 97 -32.37 -1.73 -3.23
N TYR A 98 -31.45 -2.70 -3.22
CA TYR A 98 -30.13 -2.51 -2.63
C TYR A 98 -29.32 -1.50 -3.43
N GLN A 99 -28.92 -0.43 -2.74
CA GLN A 99 -28.01 0.57 -3.28
C GLN A 99 -26.91 0.81 -2.26
N ARG A 100 -25.70 1.07 -2.75
CA ARG A 100 -24.59 1.47 -1.89
C ARG A 100 -24.90 2.82 -1.27
N ASP A 101 -24.82 2.88 0.05
CA ASP A 101 -25.07 4.11 0.80
C ASP A 101 -23.96 5.13 0.55
N ARG A 102 -24.31 6.21 -0.16
CA ARG A 102 -23.40 7.31 -0.49
C ARG A 102 -22.91 8.05 0.76
N GLN A 103 -23.74 8.22 1.78
CA GLN A 103 -23.34 8.87 3.02
C GLN A 103 -22.35 7.99 3.80
N ALA A 104 -22.51 6.67 3.76
CA ALA A 104 -21.52 5.74 4.31
C ALA A 104 -20.18 5.82 3.56
N GLN A 105 -20.20 5.96 2.23
CA GLN A 105 -18.98 6.14 1.40
C GLN A 105 -18.21 7.41 1.77
N GLU A 106 -18.89 8.47 2.19
CA GLU A 106 -18.25 9.73 2.62
C GLU A 106 -17.79 9.68 4.08
N TYR A 107 -18.51 8.97 4.94
CA TYR A 107 -18.27 8.91 6.39
C TYR A 107 -17.07 8.01 6.77
N TYR A 108 -17.11 6.73 6.37
CA TYR A 108 -16.16 5.74 6.88
C TYR A 108 -14.70 5.99 6.52
N PRO A 109 -14.32 6.40 5.29
CA PRO A 109 -12.91 6.64 4.98
C PRO A 109 -12.29 7.71 5.88
N LYS A 110 -13.03 8.79 6.15
CA LYS A 110 -12.58 9.91 7.01
C LYS A 110 -12.52 9.46 8.47
N ARG A 111 -13.60 8.88 8.98
CA ARG A 111 -13.73 8.51 10.39
C ARG A 111 -12.73 7.44 10.81
N LEU A 112 -12.52 6.41 9.99
CA LEU A 112 -11.56 5.35 10.32
C LEU A 112 -10.11 5.87 10.33
N ARG A 113 -9.81 6.83 9.44
CA ARG A 113 -8.50 7.51 9.41
C ARG A 113 -8.27 8.34 10.66
N GLU A 114 -9.27 9.07 11.12
CA GLU A 114 -9.20 9.83 12.39
C GLU A 114 -8.98 8.91 13.59
N LEU A 115 -9.71 7.79 13.66
CA LEU A 115 -9.64 6.87 14.79
C LEU A 115 -8.34 6.06 14.84
N ASN A 116 -7.71 5.79 13.70
CA ASN A 116 -6.47 5.02 13.64
C ASN A 116 -5.58 5.37 12.44
N LEU A 117 -4.71 6.37 12.64
CA LEU A 117 -3.74 6.83 11.65
C LEU A 117 -2.63 5.79 11.34
N ALA A 118 -2.39 4.85 12.26
CA ALA A 118 -1.28 3.89 12.17
C ALA A 118 -1.59 2.68 11.26
N LEU A 119 -2.86 2.45 10.89
CA LEU A 119 -3.22 1.36 9.98
C LEU A 119 -2.86 1.69 8.52
N SER A 120 -2.45 0.66 7.78
CA SER A 120 -2.16 0.77 6.35
C SER A 120 -3.37 1.26 5.56
N LEU A 121 -3.13 1.95 4.44
CA LEU A 121 -4.20 2.40 3.53
C LEU A 121 -5.06 1.26 3.03
N GLU A 122 -4.43 0.13 2.72
CA GLU A 122 -5.13 -1.10 2.32
C GLU A 122 -6.07 -1.61 3.41
N ARG A 123 -5.60 -1.68 4.67
CA ARG A 123 -6.45 -2.17 5.76
C ARG A 123 -7.62 -1.24 6.06
N ILE A 124 -7.40 0.07 5.97
CA ILE A 124 -8.47 1.06 6.10
C ILE A 124 -9.47 0.92 4.96
N ALA A 125 -9.03 0.70 3.72
CA ALA A 125 -9.91 0.50 2.57
C ALA A 125 -10.77 -0.76 2.72
N GLN A 126 -10.19 -1.88 3.18
CA GLN A 126 -10.93 -3.12 3.45
C GLN A 126 -12.03 -2.91 4.51
N LEU A 127 -11.71 -2.27 5.63
CA LEU A 127 -12.69 -1.98 6.69
C LEU A 127 -13.76 -0.97 6.24
N THR A 128 -13.36 0.02 5.45
CA THR A 128 -14.27 1.00 4.84
C THR A 128 -15.29 0.28 3.97
N GLU A 129 -14.84 -0.63 3.12
CA GLU A 129 -15.70 -1.42 2.24
C GLU A 129 -16.69 -2.29 3.04
N GLU A 130 -16.21 -2.99 4.07
CA GLU A 130 -17.04 -3.78 4.97
C GLU A 130 -18.15 -2.94 5.63
N TYR A 131 -17.79 -1.78 6.18
CA TYR A 131 -18.76 -0.91 6.86
C TYR A 131 -19.75 -0.24 5.91
N ILE A 132 -19.33 0.13 4.69
CA ILE A 132 -20.25 0.65 3.67
C ILE A 132 -21.28 -0.41 3.31
N VAL A 133 -20.85 -1.65 3.04
CA VAL A 133 -21.76 -2.75 2.70
C VAL A 133 -22.74 -3.00 3.84
N ASN A 134 -22.26 -3.08 5.08
CA ASN A 134 -23.11 -3.27 6.26
C ASN A 134 -24.14 -2.13 6.44
N ALA A 135 -23.70 -0.88 6.30
CA ALA A 135 -24.58 0.29 6.40
C ALA A 135 -25.63 0.28 5.28
N SER A 136 -25.23 -0.06 4.05
CA SER A 136 -26.12 -0.17 2.89
C SER A 136 -27.22 -1.21 3.12
N VAL A 137 -26.88 -2.38 3.66
CA VAL A 137 -27.87 -3.42 4.00
C VAL A 137 -28.84 -2.93 5.09
N LEU A 138 -28.34 -2.30 6.17
CA LEU A 138 -29.20 -1.76 7.23
C LEU A 138 -30.10 -0.63 6.71
N GLN A 139 -29.60 0.19 5.79
CA GLN A 139 -30.36 1.25 5.15
C GLN A 139 -31.49 0.69 4.26
N SER A 140 -31.21 -0.34 3.46
CA SER A 140 -32.24 -1.04 2.67
C SER A 140 -33.33 -1.65 3.56
N VAL A 141 -32.93 -2.26 4.69
CA VAL A 141 -33.88 -2.82 5.67
C VAL A 141 -34.73 -1.72 6.29
N ARG A 142 -34.13 -0.56 6.59
CA ARG A 142 -34.84 0.62 7.12
C ARG A 142 -35.88 1.14 6.12
N SER A 143 -35.52 1.25 4.85
CA SER A 143 -36.45 1.64 3.77
C SER A 143 -37.62 0.67 3.66
N LEU A 144 -37.35 -0.64 3.64
CA LEU A 144 -38.39 -1.67 3.63
C LEU A 144 -39.36 -1.53 4.81
N GLN A 145 -38.84 -1.27 6.00
CA GLN A 145 -39.68 -1.07 7.19
C GLN A 145 -40.48 0.23 7.15
N ALA A 146 -39.97 1.28 6.50
CA ALA A 146 -40.72 2.52 6.27
C ALA A 146 -41.88 2.27 5.30
N ASP A 147 -41.62 1.58 4.18
CA ASP A 147 -42.62 1.26 3.17
C ASP A 147 -43.73 0.36 3.73
N ILE A 148 -43.37 -0.68 4.50
CA ILE A 148 -44.35 -1.55 5.17
C ILE A 148 -45.20 -0.74 6.18
N ARG A 149 -44.58 0.20 6.92
CA ARG A 149 -45.33 1.06 7.85
C ARG A 149 -46.29 2.00 7.11
N LEU A 150 -45.86 2.56 5.99
CA LEU A 150 -46.67 3.42 5.13
C LEU A 150 -47.88 2.64 4.58
N LEU A 151 -47.64 1.47 4.00
CA LEU A 151 -48.68 0.60 3.45
C LEU A 151 -49.73 0.20 4.50
N LYS A 152 -49.31 -0.05 5.75
CA LYS A 152 -50.26 -0.31 6.86
C LYS A 152 -51.17 0.87 7.16
N ARG A 153 -50.59 2.07 7.21
CA ARG A 153 -51.32 3.30 7.50
C ARG A 153 -52.36 3.59 6.41
N VAL A 154 -52.01 3.29 5.16
CA VAL A 154 -52.86 3.53 3.99
C VAL A 154 -53.92 2.43 3.80
N MET A 155 -53.62 1.16 4.10
CA MET A 155 -54.49 0.01 3.78
C MET A 155 -55.18 -0.66 4.98
N GLY A 156 -55.05 -0.13 6.20
CA GLY A 156 -55.81 -0.62 7.38
C GLY A 156 -55.52 -2.07 7.84
N GLY A 157 -54.42 -2.69 7.42
CA GLY A 157 -54.13 -4.12 7.65
C GLY A 157 -52.99 -4.43 8.63
N GLY A 158 -53.12 -5.54 9.38
CA GLY A 158 -52.31 -5.91 10.55
C GLY A 158 -51.07 -6.82 10.36
N LYS A 159 -50.45 -6.94 9.17
CA LYS A 159 -49.30 -7.86 8.98
C LYS A 159 -48.02 -7.36 9.68
N LYS A 160 -47.52 -8.04 10.71
CA LYS A 160 -46.23 -7.70 11.38
C LYS A 160 -45.03 -8.14 10.53
N VAL A 161 -43.95 -7.34 10.53
CA VAL A 161 -42.66 -7.75 9.95
C VAL A 161 -42.11 -8.89 10.81
N ARG A 162 -41.95 -10.09 10.23
CA ARG A 162 -41.39 -11.25 10.91
C ARG A 162 -39.86 -11.19 10.85
N TRP A 163 -39.21 -10.93 11.97
CA TRP A 163 -37.75 -10.74 12.05
C TRP A 163 -36.95 -11.99 11.65
N GLU A 164 -37.48 -13.19 11.90
CA GLU A 164 -36.89 -14.45 11.44
C GLU A 164 -36.77 -14.51 9.91
N GLN A 165 -37.76 -13.97 9.19
CA GLN A 165 -37.78 -13.96 7.72
C GLN A 165 -36.80 -12.94 7.15
N LEU A 166 -36.70 -11.77 7.78
CA LEU A 166 -35.68 -10.78 7.43
C LEU A 166 -34.27 -11.31 7.70
N ALA A 167 -34.04 -11.93 8.86
CA ALA A 167 -32.75 -12.50 9.21
C ALA A 167 -32.33 -13.61 8.23
N SER A 168 -33.27 -14.47 7.82
CA SER A 168 -33.06 -15.49 6.79
C SER A 168 -32.76 -14.89 5.40
N ALA A 169 -33.50 -13.86 4.97
CA ALA A 169 -33.24 -13.16 3.71
C ALA A 169 -31.85 -12.50 3.70
N ILE A 170 -31.48 -11.82 4.79
CA ILE A 170 -30.17 -11.18 4.94
C ILE A 170 -29.03 -12.21 4.99
N GLY A 171 -29.25 -13.39 5.59
CA GLY A 171 -28.30 -14.50 5.55
C GLY A 171 -27.88 -14.89 4.13
N TYR A 172 -28.80 -14.80 3.16
CA TYR A 172 -28.53 -15.01 1.74
C TYR A 172 -27.77 -13.82 1.11
N TYR A 173 -28.15 -12.57 1.42
CA TYR A 173 -27.44 -11.38 0.94
C TYR A 173 -25.98 -11.33 1.35
N ARG A 174 -25.62 -11.95 2.47
CA ARG A 174 -24.22 -12.10 2.86
C ARG A 174 -23.37 -12.74 1.75
N GLN A 175 -23.93 -13.69 1.00
CA GLN A 175 -23.25 -14.35 -0.11
C GLN A 175 -23.17 -13.45 -1.35
N GLU A 176 -24.18 -12.60 -1.59
CA GLU A 176 -24.21 -11.72 -2.77
C GLU A 176 -23.35 -10.45 -2.61
N VAL A 177 -23.45 -9.77 -1.45
CA VAL A 177 -22.79 -8.47 -1.23
C VAL A 177 -21.66 -8.50 -0.21
N GLY A 178 -21.45 -9.64 0.47
CA GLY A 178 -20.30 -9.82 1.38
C GLY A 178 -20.42 -9.17 2.75
N HIS A 179 -21.62 -8.82 3.23
CA HIS A 179 -21.80 -8.12 4.51
C HIS A 179 -21.45 -9.01 5.74
N THR A 180 -21.14 -8.39 6.88
CA THR A 180 -20.75 -9.08 8.13
C THR A 180 -21.77 -8.95 9.26
N LEU A 181 -22.95 -8.40 8.98
CA LEU A 181 -24.06 -8.27 9.97
C LEU A 181 -24.47 -9.61 10.63
N PRO A 182 -24.96 -9.58 11.90
CA PRO A 182 -25.42 -10.76 12.60
C PRO A 182 -26.60 -11.44 11.89
N GLN A 183 -26.56 -12.77 11.75
CA GLN A 183 -27.61 -13.56 11.10
C GLN A 183 -28.75 -13.99 12.04
N SER A 184 -28.57 -13.90 13.36
CA SER A 184 -29.67 -14.23 14.28
C SER A 184 -30.62 -13.05 14.43
N ALA A 185 -31.93 -13.29 14.33
CA ALA A 185 -32.96 -12.25 14.39
C ALA A 185 -32.83 -11.32 15.61
N PRO A 186 -32.52 -11.80 16.84
CA PRO A 186 -32.33 -10.92 18.00
C PRO A 186 -31.10 -9.99 17.86
N ARG A 187 -29.96 -10.52 17.38
CA ARG A 187 -28.73 -9.73 17.22
C ARG A 187 -28.84 -8.76 16.04
N PHE A 188 -29.48 -9.17 14.95
CA PHE A 188 -29.77 -8.31 13.82
C PHE A 188 -30.66 -7.13 14.23
N ARG A 189 -31.74 -7.40 14.97
CA ARG A 189 -32.63 -6.37 15.50
C ARG A 189 -31.91 -5.39 16.42
N LYS A 190 -30.98 -5.88 17.24
CA LYS A 190 -30.12 -5.04 18.07
C LYS A 190 -29.22 -4.15 17.21
N ALA A 191 -28.55 -4.71 16.20
CA ALA A 191 -27.68 -3.96 15.30
C ALA A 191 -28.44 -2.85 14.54
N LEU A 192 -29.64 -3.15 14.03
CA LEU A 192 -30.48 -2.16 13.35
C LEU A 192 -30.90 -1.03 14.30
N ARG A 193 -31.32 -1.35 15.54
CA ARG A 193 -31.66 -0.32 16.54
C ARG A 193 -30.47 0.56 16.92
N GLU A 194 -29.29 -0.04 17.10
CA GLU A 194 -28.07 0.72 17.40
C GLU A 194 -27.70 1.65 16.24
N PHE A 195 -27.89 1.20 15.01
CA PHE A 195 -27.70 2.01 13.80
C PHE A 195 -28.72 3.14 13.69
N GLU A 196 -29.99 2.89 14.01
CA GLU A 196 -31.02 3.94 14.06
C GLU A 196 -30.72 5.02 15.11
N GLN A 197 -30.09 4.65 16.24
CA GLN A 197 -29.78 5.57 17.33
C GLN A 197 -28.47 6.33 17.15
N LYS A 198 -27.43 5.67 16.66
CA LYS A 198 -26.05 6.19 16.63
C LYS A 198 -25.52 6.40 15.21
N GLY A 199 -26.29 6.07 14.19
CA GLY A 199 -25.89 6.16 12.78
C GLY A 199 -24.67 5.29 12.48
N TYR A 200 -23.83 5.77 11.56
CA TYR A 200 -22.67 5.04 11.05
C TYR A 200 -21.65 4.63 12.12
N GLU A 201 -21.51 5.40 13.20
CA GLU A 201 -20.59 5.09 14.31
C GLU A 201 -20.95 3.75 14.99
N SER A 202 -22.22 3.32 14.95
CA SER A 202 -22.66 2.07 15.59
C SER A 202 -22.00 0.82 15.01
N LEU A 203 -21.57 0.88 13.75
CA LEU A 203 -20.93 -0.24 13.05
C LEU A 203 -19.42 -0.31 13.33
N ILE A 204 -18.82 0.79 13.79
CA ILE A 204 -17.40 0.81 14.13
C ILE A 204 -17.23 0.11 15.48
N SER A 205 -16.33 -0.88 15.51
CA SER A 205 -16.02 -1.60 16.74
C SER A 205 -15.50 -0.62 17.80
N LYS A 206 -16.03 -0.68 19.03
CA LYS A 206 -15.51 0.13 20.16
C LYS A 206 -14.04 -0.14 20.49
N LYS A 207 -13.47 -1.25 20.03
CA LYS A 207 -12.04 -1.56 20.16
C LYS A 207 -11.21 -0.84 19.08
N PHE A 208 -11.83 -0.42 18.00
CA PHE A 208 -11.18 0.27 16.89
C PHE A 208 -10.79 1.68 17.32
N GLY A 209 -9.50 1.99 17.29
CA GLY A 209 -8.99 3.27 17.77
C GLY A 209 -8.99 3.44 19.30
N ASN A 210 -9.29 2.38 20.07
CA ASN A 210 -9.28 2.49 21.53
C ASN A 210 -7.84 2.58 22.06
N GLN A 211 -7.45 3.81 22.42
CA GLN A 211 -6.14 4.10 23.00
C GLN A 211 -6.07 3.74 24.49
N GLN A 212 -7.19 3.63 25.21
CA GLN A 212 -7.21 3.37 26.66
C GLN A 212 -6.82 1.94 27.04
N THR A 213 -6.72 1.02 26.07
CA THR A 213 -6.16 -0.33 26.26
C THR A 213 -4.67 -0.42 25.92
N ARG A 214 -3.99 0.69 25.57
CA ARG A 214 -2.54 0.67 25.32
C ARG A 214 -1.81 0.34 26.61
N LYS A 215 -1.12 -0.80 26.63
CA LYS A 215 -0.22 -1.20 27.71
C LYS A 215 1.05 -0.33 27.77
N VAL A 216 1.35 0.38 26.69
CA VAL A 216 2.52 1.24 26.55
C VAL A 216 2.00 2.62 26.20
N ASP A 217 2.05 3.51 27.17
CA ASP A 217 1.82 4.94 27.01
C ASP A 217 3.14 5.67 26.73
N HIS A 218 3.09 7.00 26.74
CA HIS A 218 4.24 7.84 26.43
C HIS A 218 5.39 7.65 27.41
N ASP A 219 5.08 7.56 28.71
CA ASP A 219 6.09 7.42 29.76
C ASP A 219 6.72 6.02 29.74
N THR A 220 5.92 4.99 29.46
CA THR A 220 6.43 3.63 29.24
C THR A 220 7.36 3.58 28.03
N LEU A 221 7.00 4.23 26.91
CA LEU A 221 7.85 4.27 25.73
C LEU A 221 9.18 4.99 25.99
N ARG A 222 9.15 6.11 26.73
CA ARG A 222 10.36 6.83 27.14
C ARG A 222 11.29 5.98 28.00
N LEU A 223 10.74 5.23 28.95
CA LEU A 223 11.52 4.31 29.76
C LEU A 223 12.15 3.19 28.93
N LEU A 224 11.39 2.60 27.99
CA LEU A 224 11.94 1.59 27.07
C LEU A 224 13.08 2.16 26.20
N LEU A 225 12.93 3.39 25.71
CA LEU A 225 13.99 4.07 24.95
C LEU A 225 15.22 4.39 25.81
N ALA A 226 15.03 4.78 27.07
CA ALA A 226 16.15 5.00 27.99
C ALA A 226 16.96 3.73 28.22
N ILE A 227 16.31 2.58 28.34
CA ILE A 227 16.98 1.27 28.46
C ILE A 227 17.69 0.88 27.14
N ASP A 228 17.08 1.16 25.99
CA ASP A 228 17.65 0.88 24.66
C ASP A 228 18.84 1.79 24.29
N ASN A 229 18.91 2.99 24.89
CA ASN A 229 19.97 3.97 24.68
C ASN A 229 21.30 3.63 25.38
N ASP A 230 21.40 2.48 26.05
CA ASP A 230 22.65 1.95 26.60
C ASP A 230 23.72 1.81 25.51
N ASP A 231 24.97 2.18 25.82
CA ASP A 231 26.13 2.15 24.90
C ASP A 231 26.34 0.77 24.25
N THR A 232 25.94 -0.31 24.91
CA THR A 232 26.03 -1.68 24.40
C THR A 232 25.00 -1.99 23.31
N ARG A 233 24.01 -1.12 23.10
CA ARG A 233 22.90 -1.26 22.15
C ARG A 233 22.18 -2.62 22.31
N PRO A 234 21.50 -2.84 23.45
CA PRO A 234 20.92 -4.13 23.78
C PRO A 234 19.87 -4.60 22.76
N TYR A 235 19.71 -5.92 22.64
CA TYR A 235 18.62 -6.50 21.84
C TYR A 235 17.26 -6.17 22.46
N ASN A 236 16.21 -6.10 21.64
CA ASN A 236 14.85 -5.84 22.11
C ASN A 236 14.37 -6.83 23.21
N SER A 237 14.87 -8.08 23.20
CA SER A 237 14.61 -9.05 24.27
C SER A 237 15.26 -8.64 25.58
N THR A 238 16.53 -8.25 25.55
CA THR A 238 17.26 -7.74 26.70
C THR A 238 16.64 -6.46 27.27
N VAL A 239 16.13 -5.58 26.42
CA VAL A 239 15.37 -4.39 26.87
C VAL A 239 14.09 -4.81 27.59
N ALA A 240 13.39 -5.83 27.10
CA ALA A 240 12.18 -6.33 27.74
C ALA A 240 12.47 -6.98 29.11
N ASP A 241 13.54 -7.76 29.21
CA ASP A 241 13.97 -8.38 30.47
C ASP A 241 14.30 -7.30 31.51
N ARG A 242 15.19 -6.35 31.16
CA ARG A 242 15.58 -5.23 32.04
C ARG A 242 14.38 -4.37 32.47
N TYR A 243 13.44 -4.12 31.55
CA TYR A 243 12.21 -3.40 31.87
C TYR A 243 11.35 -4.17 32.89
N ASN A 244 11.16 -5.47 32.70
CA ASN A 244 10.37 -6.27 33.64
C ASN A 244 11.08 -6.43 34.99
N ASP A 245 12.41 -6.57 35.03
CA ASP A 245 13.20 -6.54 36.27
C ASP A 245 12.97 -5.23 37.05
N PHE A 246 12.86 -4.09 36.34
CA PHE A 246 12.54 -2.81 36.96
C PHE A 246 11.11 -2.77 37.52
N VAL A 247 10.12 -3.24 36.74
CA VAL A 247 8.73 -3.32 37.19
C VAL A 247 8.57 -4.22 38.41
N GLU A 248 9.34 -5.30 38.48
CA GLU A 248 9.40 -6.22 39.63
C GLU A 248 10.19 -5.65 40.82
N GLY A 249 10.90 -4.54 40.63
CA GLY A 249 11.71 -3.89 41.66
C GLY A 249 13.07 -4.54 41.92
N LEU A 250 13.53 -5.39 41.00
CA LEU A 250 14.86 -6.02 41.05
C LEU A 250 15.97 -5.04 40.67
N VAL A 251 15.67 -4.08 39.81
CA VAL A 251 16.61 -3.03 39.39
C VAL A 251 15.97 -1.64 39.51
N ALA A 252 16.80 -0.65 39.80
CA ALA A 252 16.43 0.76 39.83
C ALA A 252 16.87 1.43 38.52
N ILE A 253 15.99 2.24 37.92
CA ILE A 253 16.29 2.99 36.70
C ILE A 253 16.11 4.48 36.98
N TYR A 254 17.09 5.28 36.57
CA TYR A 254 17.08 6.74 36.68
C TYR A 254 16.76 7.37 35.33
N ASN A 255 16.04 8.48 35.34
CA ASN A 255 15.85 9.29 34.15
C ASN A 255 17.17 10.00 33.80
N PRO A 256 17.76 9.75 32.61
CA PRO A 256 19.04 10.36 32.24
C PRO A 256 18.96 11.88 32.02
N GLU A 257 17.77 12.44 31.76
CA GLU A 257 17.59 13.88 31.56
C GLU A 257 17.38 14.64 32.88
N THR A 258 16.60 14.09 33.81
CA THR A 258 16.26 14.77 35.07
C THR A 258 17.04 14.27 36.28
N GLY A 259 17.64 13.08 36.21
CA GLY A 259 18.31 12.41 37.33
C GLY A 259 17.35 11.77 38.36
N GLU A 260 16.05 11.87 38.15
CA GLU A 260 15.04 11.33 39.09
C GLU A 260 14.89 9.81 38.94
N LEU A 261 14.58 9.13 40.05
CA LEU A 261 14.30 7.70 40.05
C LEU A 261 12.89 7.43 39.50
N TYR A 262 12.77 6.50 38.56
CA TYR A 262 11.45 6.06 38.09
C TYR A 262 10.71 5.27 39.17
N ASP A 263 9.42 5.57 39.38
CA ASP A 263 8.54 4.82 40.28
C ASP A 263 7.99 3.58 39.57
N ASN A 264 8.51 2.40 39.93
CA ASN A 264 8.14 1.13 39.30
C ASN A 264 6.63 0.82 39.38
N ARG A 265 5.92 1.34 40.39
CA ARG A 265 4.48 1.08 40.61
C ARG A 265 3.58 1.67 39.52
N GLN A 266 4.10 2.60 38.73
CA GLN A 266 3.37 3.26 37.65
C GLN A 266 3.35 2.42 36.36
N TYR A 267 4.21 1.39 36.28
CA TYR A 267 4.44 0.61 35.08
C TYR A 267 3.86 -0.80 35.20
N LYS A 268 3.59 -1.43 34.04
CA LYS A 268 3.00 -2.78 33.96
C LYS A 268 3.94 -3.71 33.19
N PRO A 269 4.00 -5.01 33.54
CA PRO A 269 4.83 -5.96 32.81
C PRO A 269 4.46 -6.04 31.32
N LEU A 270 5.48 -6.15 30.47
CA LEU A 270 5.35 -6.20 29.02
C LEU A 270 5.93 -7.48 28.45
N SER A 271 5.30 -8.01 27.40
CA SER A 271 5.91 -9.11 26.63
C SER A 271 7.05 -8.59 25.76
N ALA A 272 8.06 -9.43 25.49
CA ALA A 272 9.14 -9.11 24.56
C ALA A 272 8.63 -8.69 23.17
N SER A 273 7.55 -9.32 22.69
CA SER A 273 6.89 -8.94 21.44
C SER A 273 6.28 -7.52 21.47
N THR A 274 5.73 -7.11 22.61
CA THR A 274 5.19 -5.76 22.79
C THR A 274 6.31 -4.73 22.78
N VAL A 275 7.37 -4.95 23.56
CA VAL A 275 8.55 -4.08 23.58
C VAL A 275 9.16 -3.96 22.18
N ALA A 276 9.38 -5.09 21.50
CA ALA A 276 9.91 -5.10 20.15
C ALA A 276 9.02 -4.33 19.16
N PHE A 277 7.70 -4.44 19.27
CA PHE A 277 6.77 -3.67 18.44
C PHE A 277 6.94 -2.16 18.67
N TYR A 278 6.93 -1.71 19.93
CA TYR A 278 6.99 -0.29 20.26
C TYR A 278 8.34 0.35 19.93
N LEU A 279 9.47 -0.33 20.19
CA LEU A 279 10.81 0.13 19.80
C LEU A 279 11.04 0.17 18.28
N ASN A 280 10.17 -0.48 17.50
CA ASN A 280 10.20 -0.48 16.05
C ASN A 280 9.19 0.48 15.40
N THR A 281 8.42 1.21 16.19
CA THR A 281 7.56 2.28 15.66
C THR A 281 8.40 3.38 14.99
N PRO A 282 7.86 4.12 14.01
CA PRO A 282 8.60 5.17 13.32
C PRO A 282 9.19 6.22 14.27
N GLU A 283 8.41 6.63 15.27
CA GLU A 283 8.79 7.60 16.30
C GLU A 283 9.97 7.09 17.14
N ALA A 284 9.87 5.86 17.66
CA ALA A 284 10.94 5.22 18.43
C ALA A 284 12.21 5.04 17.60
N LYS A 285 12.09 4.58 16.34
CA LYS A 285 13.25 4.43 15.44
C LYS A 285 13.97 5.75 15.18
N ALA A 286 13.23 6.84 15.00
CA ALA A 286 13.83 8.16 14.82
C ALA A 286 14.61 8.59 16.07
N LEU A 287 14.06 8.38 17.28
CA LEU A 287 14.72 8.70 18.54
C LEU A 287 15.96 7.83 18.80
N ARG A 288 15.86 6.51 18.60
CA ARG A 288 16.98 5.57 18.71
C ARG A 288 18.10 5.93 17.73
N GLY A 289 17.72 6.27 16.51
CA GLY A 289 18.65 6.68 15.47
C GLY A 289 19.41 7.96 15.82
N LYS A 290 18.81 8.90 16.56
CA LYS A 290 19.49 10.13 17.02
C LYS A 290 20.64 9.83 17.99
N VAL A 291 20.53 8.76 18.77
CA VAL A 291 21.53 8.36 19.78
C VAL A 291 22.58 7.44 19.17
N HIS A 292 22.14 6.44 18.40
CA HIS A 292 23.00 5.33 17.97
C HIS A 292 23.61 5.45 16.57
N ASP A 293 23.01 6.22 15.67
CA ASP A 293 23.50 6.35 14.28
C ASP A 293 24.21 7.71 14.10
N ASP A 294 25.35 7.71 13.38
CA ASP A 294 25.92 8.97 12.90
C ASP A 294 24.95 9.67 11.93
N TYR A 295 25.10 10.99 11.75
CA TYR A 295 24.20 11.78 10.93
C TYR A 295 24.01 11.24 9.49
N GLN A 296 25.07 10.75 8.84
CA GLN A 296 24.99 10.20 7.49
C GLN A 296 24.26 8.85 7.47
N THR A 297 24.58 7.97 8.42
CA THR A 297 23.92 6.67 8.58
C THR A 297 22.43 6.84 8.90
N TRP A 298 22.10 7.75 9.81
CA TRP A 298 20.72 8.05 10.19
C TRP A 298 19.93 8.55 8.98
N ARG A 299 20.47 9.52 8.24
CA ARG A 299 19.85 10.05 7.03
C ARG A 299 19.68 8.99 5.96
N GLY A 300 20.71 8.18 5.70
CA GLY A 300 20.65 7.12 4.69
C GLY A 300 19.56 6.08 4.98
N LYS A 301 19.29 5.77 6.27
CA LYS A 301 18.26 4.81 6.68
C LYS A 301 16.85 5.40 6.77
N HIS A 302 16.72 6.63 7.26
CA HIS A 302 15.43 7.19 7.68
C HIS A 302 14.92 8.33 6.82
N GLN A 303 15.77 8.99 6.04
CA GLN A 303 15.32 10.10 5.19
C GLN A 303 14.44 9.57 4.05
N PRO A 304 13.26 10.19 3.80
CA PRO A 304 12.47 9.86 2.63
C PRO A 304 13.27 10.03 1.33
N TYR A 305 13.13 9.06 0.43
CA TYR A 305 13.74 9.15 -0.89
C TYR A 305 13.21 10.36 -1.65
N VAL A 306 14.13 11.11 -2.26
CA VAL A 306 13.75 12.21 -3.15
C VAL A 306 13.21 11.63 -4.46
N MET A 307 11.91 11.78 -4.71
CA MET A 307 11.32 11.44 -6.00
C MET A 307 11.74 12.49 -7.03
N ARG A 308 12.67 12.11 -7.91
CA ARG A 308 13.16 12.96 -8.98
C ARG A 308 12.28 12.79 -10.22
N LYS A 309 11.82 13.90 -10.79
CA LYS A 309 11.26 13.89 -12.15
C LYS A 309 12.43 13.96 -13.13
N ARG A 310 12.56 12.96 -14.00
CA ARG A 310 13.60 12.96 -15.03
C ARG A 310 13.35 14.13 -15.99
N PRO A 311 14.38 14.93 -16.33
CA PRO A 311 14.26 15.97 -17.34
C PRO A 311 13.94 15.35 -18.71
N THR A 312 13.06 16.01 -19.48
CA THR A 312 12.59 15.51 -20.78
C THR A 312 13.31 16.13 -21.98
N MET A 313 14.00 17.25 -21.77
CA MET A 313 14.73 17.97 -22.82
C MET A 313 16.22 17.98 -22.49
N SER A 314 17.07 17.66 -23.47
CA SER A 314 18.52 17.79 -23.33
C SER A 314 18.89 19.21 -22.93
N LEU A 315 19.89 19.34 -22.05
CA LEU A 315 20.40 20.63 -21.53
C LEU A 315 19.40 21.41 -20.67
N SER A 316 18.19 20.91 -20.45
CA SER A 316 17.31 21.50 -19.43
C SER A 316 17.89 21.37 -18.03
N LYS A 317 18.66 20.30 -17.77
CA LYS A 317 19.36 20.11 -16.51
C LYS A 317 20.60 19.22 -16.66
N ILE A 318 21.72 19.71 -16.16
CA ILE A 318 22.99 18.97 -16.07
C ILE A 318 23.36 18.73 -14.60
N SER A 319 24.11 17.66 -14.33
CA SER A 319 24.66 17.36 -13.01
C SER A 319 26.15 17.20 -13.08
N LEU A 320 26.86 17.88 -12.18
CA LEU A 320 28.31 17.82 -12.10
C LEU A 320 28.79 17.22 -10.78
N ASP A 321 29.74 16.30 -10.85
CA ASP A 321 30.23 15.53 -9.71
C ASP A 321 31.70 15.18 -9.83
N ASP A 322 32.38 15.05 -8.70
CA ASP A 322 33.74 14.55 -8.62
C ASP A 322 33.75 13.04 -8.34
N ARG A 323 34.76 12.35 -8.85
CA ARG A 323 34.99 10.94 -8.57
C ARG A 323 36.48 10.64 -8.39
N ASP A 324 36.76 9.77 -7.43
CA ASP A 324 38.04 9.09 -7.34
C ASP A 324 37.99 7.82 -8.19
N LEU A 325 38.87 7.74 -9.18
CA LEU A 325 38.94 6.61 -10.10
C LEU A 325 39.86 5.51 -9.54
N LYS A 326 39.71 4.30 -10.09
CA LYS A 326 40.50 3.14 -9.68
C LYS A 326 41.96 3.22 -10.14
N ILE A 327 42.21 3.82 -11.31
CA ILE A 327 43.55 3.93 -11.86
C ILE A 327 44.38 4.86 -10.95
N LYS A 328 45.57 4.38 -10.56
CA LYS A 328 46.56 5.15 -9.84
C LYS A 328 47.55 5.77 -10.83
N VAL A 329 47.90 7.02 -10.61
CA VAL A 329 48.86 7.76 -11.44
C VAL A 329 50.00 8.31 -10.59
N ASN A 330 51.17 8.45 -11.20
CA ASN A 330 52.26 9.24 -10.62
C ASN A 330 51.98 10.72 -10.89
N TRP A 331 51.49 11.42 -9.87
CA TRP A 331 51.18 12.84 -9.94
C TRP A 331 52.38 13.66 -9.48
N ARG A 332 52.81 14.61 -10.31
CA ARG A 332 53.89 15.53 -9.97
C ARG A 332 53.35 16.94 -9.86
N GLU A 333 53.48 17.53 -8.68
CA GLU A 333 53.05 18.90 -8.41
C GLU A 333 54.06 19.59 -7.50
N GLN A 334 54.45 20.83 -7.85
CA GLN A 334 55.38 21.65 -7.06
C GLN A 334 56.69 20.92 -6.70
N GLY A 335 57.17 20.04 -7.59
CA GLY A 335 58.40 19.27 -7.41
C GLY A 335 58.26 17.98 -6.59
N ILE A 336 57.09 17.70 -6.03
CA ILE A 336 56.80 16.48 -5.27
C ILE A 336 56.06 15.48 -6.18
N SER A 337 56.55 14.23 -6.22
CA SER A 337 55.90 13.13 -6.93
C SER A 337 55.24 12.19 -5.92
N GLU A 338 53.94 11.93 -6.10
CA GLU A 338 53.16 11.03 -5.27
C GLU A 338 52.26 10.13 -6.12
N THR A 339 52.02 8.90 -5.66
CA THR A 339 51.08 7.98 -6.31
C THR A 339 49.68 8.21 -5.74
N VAL A 340 48.78 8.73 -6.57
CA VAL A 340 47.40 9.08 -6.17
C VAL A 340 46.39 8.40 -7.09
N SER A 341 45.13 8.27 -6.64
CA SER A 341 44.03 7.94 -7.56
C SER A 341 43.82 9.09 -8.52
N LEU A 342 43.74 8.78 -9.82
CA LEU A 342 43.26 9.73 -10.81
C LEU A 342 41.87 10.20 -10.39
N LYS A 343 41.62 11.48 -10.47
CA LYS A 343 40.34 12.09 -10.13
C LYS A 343 39.74 12.65 -11.40
N ILE A 344 38.42 12.56 -11.50
CA ILE A 344 37.66 13.17 -12.59
C ILE A 344 36.58 14.06 -12.00
N TYR A 345 36.34 15.19 -12.62
CA TYR A 345 35.12 15.97 -12.46
C TYR A 345 34.35 15.87 -13.76
N VAL A 346 33.09 15.45 -13.71
CA VAL A 346 32.31 15.08 -14.88
C VAL A 346 30.97 15.81 -14.87
N ALA A 347 30.50 16.22 -16.05
CA ALA A 347 29.21 16.86 -16.29
C ALA A 347 28.34 15.95 -17.16
N TYR A 348 27.20 15.53 -16.62
CA TYR A 348 26.19 14.73 -17.31
C TYR A 348 25.00 15.59 -17.71
N ASP A 349 24.50 15.43 -18.93
CA ASP A 349 23.15 15.88 -19.28
C ASP A 349 22.12 14.84 -18.80
N LEU A 350 21.21 15.21 -17.90
CA LEU A 350 20.35 14.22 -17.23
C LEU A 350 19.23 13.68 -18.13
N ALA A 351 18.89 14.38 -19.21
CA ALA A 351 17.91 13.90 -20.17
C ALA A 351 18.54 12.87 -21.10
N SER A 352 19.63 13.21 -21.81
CA SER A 352 20.31 12.32 -22.75
C SER A 352 21.21 11.28 -22.08
N GLN A 353 21.59 11.49 -20.82
CA GLN A 353 22.56 10.70 -20.04
C GLN A 353 24.02 10.85 -20.50
N ALA A 354 24.28 11.62 -21.57
CA ALA A 354 25.62 11.78 -22.11
C ALA A 354 26.56 12.55 -21.16
N ILE A 355 27.83 12.17 -21.16
CA ILE A 355 28.91 12.96 -20.59
C ILE A 355 29.24 14.08 -21.59
N ILE A 356 28.93 15.31 -21.21
CA ILE A 356 29.11 16.49 -22.08
C ILE A 356 30.35 17.32 -21.73
N GLY A 357 30.97 17.06 -20.58
CA GLY A 357 32.27 17.63 -20.23
C GLY A 357 32.91 16.92 -19.06
N TYR A 358 34.23 17.01 -19.00
CA TYR A 358 35.04 16.35 -17.99
C TYR A 358 36.40 17.02 -17.83
N ALA A 359 37.04 16.82 -16.68
CA ALA A 359 38.44 17.15 -16.47
C ALA A 359 39.07 16.19 -15.47
N PHE A 360 40.37 15.94 -15.62
CA PHE A 360 41.15 15.05 -14.76
C PHE A 360 42.15 15.83 -13.92
N SER A 361 42.50 15.29 -12.75
CA SER A 361 43.58 15.80 -11.89
C SER A 361 44.03 14.72 -10.91
N GLY A 362 45.22 14.87 -10.33
CA GLY A 362 45.64 14.08 -9.17
C GLY A 362 45.02 14.55 -7.85
N LYS A 363 44.47 15.77 -7.79
CA LYS A 363 43.91 16.38 -6.57
C LYS A 363 42.54 17.01 -6.82
N LYS A 364 41.68 17.02 -5.77
CA LYS A 364 40.36 17.68 -5.82
C LYS A 364 40.54 19.15 -5.45
N ARG A 365 40.90 19.97 -6.42
CA ARG A 365 41.03 21.43 -6.27
C ARG A 365 40.14 22.14 -7.29
N HIS A 366 39.99 23.45 -7.15
CA HIS A 366 39.07 24.20 -8.01
C HIS A 366 39.40 24.13 -9.51
N ASP A 367 40.65 23.85 -9.87
CA ASP A 367 41.10 23.69 -11.25
C ASP A 367 40.37 22.57 -12.00
N ILE A 368 40.10 21.42 -11.34
CA ILE A 368 39.38 20.31 -11.99
C ILE A 368 37.93 20.70 -12.29
N PHE A 369 37.28 21.46 -11.41
CA PHE A 369 35.94 21.97 -11.61
C PHE A 369 35.89 22.97 -12.78
N ILE A 370 36.79 23.96 -12.78
CA ILE A 370 36.89 24.94 -13.87
C ILE A 370 37.26 24.27 -15.20
N GLY A 371 38.14 23.27 -15.16
CA GLY A 371 38.49 22.44 -16.31
C GLY A 371 37.28 21.72 -16.89
N CYS A 372 36.44 21.13 -16.03
CA CYS A 372 35.21 20.46 -16.45
C CYS A 372 34.23 21.44 -17.10
N LEU A 373 34.00 22.62 -16.51
CA LEU A 373 33.17 23.66 -17.12
C LEU A 373 33.69 24.07 -18.50
N ARG A 374 35.01 24.31 -18.63
CA ARG A 374 35.63 24.64 -19.93
C ARG A 374 35.42 23.53 -20.96
N SER A 375 35.59 22.28 -20.56
CA SER A 375 35.35 21.10 -21.39
C SER A 375 33.88 21.06 -21.84
N THR A 376 32.93 21.23 -20.91
CA THR A 376 31.49 21.29 -21.22
C THR A 376 31.17 22.36 -22.26
N PHE A 377 31.59 23.60 -22.03
CA PHE A 377 31.26 24.68 -22.96
C PHE A 377 31.96 24.53 -24.32
N ARG A 378 33.17 23.94 -24.37
CA ARG A 378 33.81 23.59 -25.65
C ARG A 378 32.98 22.60 -26.45
N THR A 379 32.50 21.52 -25.81
CA THR A 379 31.62 20.52 -26.44
C THR A 379 30.33 21.16 -26.95
N LEU A 380 29.69 22.01 -26.13
CA LEU A 380 28.45 22.67 -26.52
C LEU A 380 28.65 23.61 -27.71
N LEU A 381 29.71 24.42 -27.68
CA LEU A 381 30.03 25.33 -28.78
C LEU A 381 30.39 24.57 -30.06
N SER A 382 31.14 23.47 -29.98
CA SER A 382 31.49 22.67 -31.16
C SER A 382 30.27 22.00 -31.81
N LEU A 383 29.25 21.67 -31.01
CA LEU A 383 28.01 21.05 -31.48
C LEU A 383 26.90 22.07 -31.80
N GLY A 384 27.16 23.37 -31.63
CA GLY A 384 26.15 24.42 -31.82
C GLY A 384 24.98 24.34 -30.83
N LEU A 385 25.22 23.80 -29.63
CA LEU A 385 24.21 23.60 -28.59
C LEU A 385 24.13 24.79 -27.63
N PRO A 386 22.93 25.06 -27.07
CA PRO A 386 22.75 26.16 -26.13
C PRO A 386 23.39 25.90 -24.76
N CYS A 387 23.50 26.95 -23.96
CA CYS A 387 23.87 26.84 -22.55
C CYS A 387 22.81 26.01 -21.78
N PRO A 388 23.22 25.10 -20.87
CA PRO A 388 22.29 24.39 -20.01
C PRO A 388 21.48 25.33 -19.12
N HIS A 389 20.20 25.01 -18.88
CA HIS A 389 19.33 25.86 -18.07
C HIS A 389 19.60 25.70 -16.57
N GLU A 390 19.55 24.47 -16.06
CA GLU A 390 19.88 24.15 -14.66
C GLU A 390 21.21 23.39 -14.57
N ALA A 391 22.07 23.76 -13.62
CA ALA A 391 23.27 23.01 -13.26
C ALA A 391 23.25 22.64 -11.78
N GLU A 392 23.19 21.34 -11.47
CA GLU A 392 23.32 20.86 -10.10
C GLU A 392 24.76 20.48 -9.76
N VAL A 393 25.26 20.99 -8.64
CA VAL A 393 26.65 20.84 -8.18
C VAL A 393 26.71 20.38 -6.73
N GLU A 394 27.82 19.75 -6.35
CA GLU A 394 28.13 19.52 -4.94
C GLU A 394 28.56 20.80 -4.22
N GLN A 395 28.45 20.82 -2.89
CA GLN A 395 28.83 21.99 -2.09
C GLN A 395 30.33 22.12 -1.86
N HIS A 396 31.06 21.03 -1.62
CA HIS A 396 32.40 21.14 -1.04
C HIS A 396 33.38 21.89 -1.95
N LEU A 397 33.53 21.45 -3.21
CA LEU A 397 34.46 22.05 -4.16
C LEU A 397 33.93 23.34 -4.84
N VAL A 398 32.62 23.54 -4.84
CA VAL A 398 31.97 24.61 -5.64
C VAL A 398 31.51 25.78 -4.77
N SER A 399 31.56 25.65 -3.44
CA SER A 399 31.06 26.66 -2.49
C SER A 399 31.66 28.06 -2.72
N ASP A 400 32.96 28.15 -3.00
CA ASP A 400 33.66 29.41 -3.28
C ASP A 400 33.17 30.12 -4.56
N PHE A 401 32.50 29.40 -5.46
CA PHE A 401 31.94 29.95 -6.71
C PHE A 401 30.48 30.38 -6.60
N ARG A 402 29.85 30.21 -5.43
CA ARG A 402 28.41 30.42 -5.22
C ARG A 402 27.92 31.83 -5.53
N THR A 403 28.77 32.83 -5.31
CA THR A 403 28.46 34.25 -5.58
C THR A 403 29.09 34.76 -6.87
N SER A 404 29.84 33.91 -7.60
CA SER A 404 30.53 34.27 -8.84
C SER A 404 30.01 33.43 -10.01
N LEU A 405 30.81 32.48 -10.51
CA LEU A 405 30.48 31.66 -11.68
C LEU A 405 29.17 30.88 -11.52
N MET A 406 28.86 30.45 -10.30
CA MET A 406 27.69 29.62 -9.98
C MET A 406 26.59 30.42 -9.28
N ALA A 407 26.59 31.75 -9.41
CA ALA A 407 25.42 32.55 -9.09
C ALA A 407 24.33 32.37 -10.17
N ASP A 408 23.06 32.41 -9.75
CA ASP A 408 21.93 32.35 -10.69
C ASP A 408 22.04 33.48 -11.72
N GLY A 409 22.03 33.13 -13.01
CA GLY A 409 22.14 34.07 -14.12
C GLY A 409 23.57 34.47 -14.48
N ALA A 410 24.61 34.00 -13.77
CA ALA A 410 26.00 34.27 -14.12
C ALA A 410 26.47 33.39 -15.30
N LEU A 411 26.73 32.10 -15.05
CA LEU A 411 27.09 31.14 -16.10
C LEU A 411 25.88 30.33 -16.55
N PHE A 412 25.05 29.89 -15.60
CA PHE A 412 23.83 29.14 -15.85
C PHE A 412 22.62 29.99 -15.41
N PRO A 413 21.49 29.92 -16.12
CA PRO A 413 20.25 30.53 -15.65
C PRO A 413 19.89 30.12 -14.22
N LYS A 414 20.13 28.85 -13.85
CA LYS A 414 19.90 28.34 -12.51
C LYS A 414 21.05 27.42 -12.04
N ALA A 415 21.64 27.75 -10.89
CA ALA A 415 22.66 26.93 -10.23
C ALA A 415 22.11 26.33 -8.92
N LEU A 416 22.12 25.00 -8.84
CA LEU A 416 21.55 24.25 -7.72
C LEU A 416 22.66 23.60 -6.88
N PHE A 417 22.90 24.15 -5.70
CA PHE A 417 23.82 23.56 -4.71
C PHE A 417 23.10 22.48 -3.91
N LEU A 418 23.48 21.22 -4.14
CA LEU A 418 22.89 20.09 -3.43
C LEU A 418 23.40 20.03 -1.99
N ALA A 419 22.49 19.79 -1.03
CA ALA A 419 22.82 19.73 0.38
C ALA A 419 23.90 18.65 0.68
N PRO A 420 24.84 18.89 1.61
CA PRO A 420 25.89 17.93 1.94
C PRO A 420 25.26 16.61 2.42
N GLY A 421 25.84 15.49 1.98
CA GLY A 421 25.35 14.15 2.32
C GLY A 421 23.97 13.80 1.75
N ASN A 422 23.39 14.61 0.85
CA ASN A 422 22.15 14.28 0.14
C ASN A 422 22.45 13.62 -1.22
N SER A 423 23.27 12.57 -1.22
CA SER A 423 23.73 11.91 -2.46
C SER A 423 22.55 11.42 -3.32
N GLN A 424 21.47 10.95 -2.66
CA GLN A 424 20.23 10.51 -3.30
C GLN A 424 19.56 11.56 -4.21
N ALA A 425 19.73 12.85 -3.91
CA ALA A 425 19.18 13.92 -4.73
C ALA A 425 20.01 14.17 -6.01
N LYS A 426 21.29 13.80 -6.02
CA LYS A 426 22.22 14.09 -7.11
C LYS A 426 22.02 13.14 -8.28
N GLY A 427 21.69 13.70 -9.44
CA GLY A 427 21.53 12.98 -10.71
C GLY A 427 22.81 12.28 -11.15
N ALA A 428 23.97 12.93 -11.03
CA ALA A 428 25.26 12.37 -11.41
C ALA A 428 25.59 11.06 -10.68
N GLU A 429 25.18 10.84 -9.41
CA GLU A 429 25.47 9.57 -8.72
C GLU A 429 24.88 8.36 -9.47
N HIS A 430 23.70 8.53 -10.08
CA HIS A 430 23.09 7.48 -10.89
C HIS A 430 23.89 7.20 -12.17
N PHE A 431 24.33 8.25 -12.87
CA PHE A 431 25.09 8.12 -14.11
C PHE A 431 26.53 7.65 -13.89
N ASN A 432 27.15 8.07 -12.79
CA ASN A 432 28.41 7.54 -12.29
C ASN A 432 28.34 6.02 -12.09
N ARG A 433 27.22 5.53 -11.56
CA ARG A 433 26.97 4.10 -11.40
C ARG A 433 26.78 3.42 -12.76
N LEU A 434 26.03 4.02 -13.69
CA LEU A 434 25.83 3.47 -15.04
C LEU A 434 27.17 3.37 -15.77
N PHE A 435 27.91 4.46 -15.90
CA PHE A 435 29.23 4.49 -16.53
C PHE A 435 30.19 3.45 -15.93
N LYS A 436 30.19 3.30 -14.60
CA LYS A 436 31.00 2.28 -13.92
C LYS A 436 30.65 0.84 -14.32
N TYR A 437 29.36 0.50 -14.39
CA TYR A 437 28.94 -0.88 -14.60
C TYR A 437 28.76 -1.26 -16.07
N GLU A 438 28.47 -0.29 -16.94
CA GLU A 438 28.28 -0.50 -18.37
C GLU A 438 29.61 -0.47 -19.13
N VAL A 439 30.55 0.40 -18.73
CA VAL A 439 31.80 0.59 -19.46
C VAL A 439 33.02 0.25 -18.60
N GLU A 440 33.24 0.92 -17.47
CA GLU A 440 34.49 0.72 -16.70
C GLU A 440 34.69 -0.74 -16.27
N LYS A 441 33.60 -1.48 -15.99
CA LYS A 441 33.67 -2.88 -15.57
C LYS A 441 34.21 -3.81 -16.66
N GLU A 442 33.90 -3.55 -17.92
CA GLU A 442 34.38 -4.37 -19.03
C GLU A 442 35.86 -4.16 -19.30
N PHE A 443 36.34 -2.91 -19.17
CA PHE A 443 37.68 -2.53 -19.59
C PHE A 443 38.70 -2.43 -18.44
N ILE A 444 38.27 -2.13 -17.20
CA ILE A 444 39.14 -1.98 -16.04
C ILE A 444 39.00 -3.20 -15.11
N PRO A 445 40.07 -3.99 -14.90
CA PRO A 445 40.06 -5.14 -14.02
C PRO A 445 39.63 -4.79 -12.59
N ASN A 446 38.95 -5.71 -11.94
CA ASN A 446 38.54 -5.61 -10.54
C ASN A 446 37.64 -4.38 -10.27
N THR A 447 36.78 -3.97 -11.20
CA THR A 447 35.86 -2.84 -11.02
C THR A 447 34.54 -3.27 -10.36
N GLY A 448 34.36 -2.88 -9.09
CA GLY A 448 33.20 -3.31 -8.29
C GLY A 448 33.18 -2.71 -6.87
N ARG A 449 32.53 -3.39 -5.91
CA ARG A 449 32.57 -3.10 -4.46
C ARG A 449 32.75 -4.42 -3.70
N HIS A 450 33.57 -4.48 -2.65
CA HIS A 450 33.78 -5.71 -1.86
C HIS A 450 32.48 -6.37 -1.39
N TYR A 451 31.47 -5.57 -1.04
CA TYR A 451 30.16 -6.04 -0.55
C TYR A 451 29.03 -5.87 -1.58
N ALA A 452 29.32 -5.94 -2.88
CA ALA A 452 28.27 -5.91 -3.90
C ALA A 452 27.35 -7.14 -3.79
N ARG A 453 26.03 -6.96 -3.98
CA ARG A 453 25.05 -8.05 -3.93
C ARG A 453 25.25 -9.13 -5.01
N LEU A 454 25.73 -8.71 -6.18
CA LEU A 454 26.07 -9.63 -7.27
C LEU A 454 27.54 -9.98 -7.17
N GLU A 455 27.86 -11.27 -7.13
CA GLU A 455 29.22 -11.81 -7.05
C GLU A 455 30.12 -11.26 -8.17
N ALA A 456 29.60 -11.16 -9.40
CA ALA A 456 30.32 -10.57 -10.54
C ALA A 456 30.66 -9.08 -10.36
N ASN A 457 30.08 -8.37 -9.39
CA ASN A 457 30.37 -6.97 -9.03
C ASN A 457 31.20 -6.86 -7.75
N GLN A 458 31.59 -7.99 -7.15
CA GLN A 458 32.50 -8.05 -6.01
C GLN A 458 33.95 -7.95 -6.50
N THR A 459 34.79 -7.37 -5.66
CA THR A 459 36.21 -7.17 -5.95
C THR A 459 37.03 -8.08 -5.06
N SER A 460 37.84 -8.95 -5.67
CA SER A 460 38.84 -9.75 -4.97
C SER A 460 40.13 -8.93 -4.83
N GLU A 461 40.73 -8.95 -3.63
CA GLU A 461 42.05 -8.37 -3.41
C GLU A 461 43.06 -9.51 -3.27
N GLU A 462 44.09 -9.52 -4.11
CA GLU A 462 45.30 -10.30 -3.81
C GLU A 462 46.07 -9.56 -2.71
N LYS A 463 45.94 -10.03 -1.47
CA LYS A 463 46.80 -9.61 -0.36
C LYS A 463 48.16 -10.27 -0.53
N SER A 464 49.20 -9.50 -0.82
CA SER A 464 50.58 -9.93 -0.61
C SER A 464 50.97 -9.64 0.83
N PHE A 465 51.27 -10.67 1.62
CA PHE A 465 51.81 -10.51 2.96
C PHE A 465 53.32 -10.26 2.86
N ASP A 466 53.79 -9.13 3.39
CA ASP A 466 55.20 -8.85 3.62
C ASP A 466 55.35 -8.18 4.99
N GLU A 467 56.45 -8.43 5.71
CA GLU A 467 56.64 -8.07 7.14
C GLU A 467 56.56 -6.55 7.43
N HIS A 468 56.61 -5.70 6.40
CA HIS A 468 56.50 -4.26 6.53
C HIS A 468 55.56 -3.65 5.45
N ASN A 469 54.31 -3.40 5.85
CA ASN A 469 53.21 -2.72 5.14
C ASN A 469 52.37 -3.54 4.14
N ASP A 470 51.05 -3.44 4.32
CA ASP A 470 49.99 -3.76 3.35
C ASP A 470 50.13 -2.88 2.08
N ARG A 471 51.05 -3.23 1.18
CA ARG A 471 51.17 -2.57 -0.13
C ARG A 471 50.47 -3.40 -1.19
N PHE A 472 49.22 -3.04 -1.47
CA PHE A 472 48.51 -3.51 -2.66
C PHE A 472 49.34 -3.19 -3.92
N LYS A 473 49.67 -4.20 -4.75
CA LYS A 473 50.33 -4.01 -6.05
C LYS A 473 49.36 -3.39 -7.06
N SER A 474 49.02 -2.12 -6.90
CA SER A 474 48.29 -1.39 -7.95
C SER A 474 49.27 -0.95 -9.04
N LYS A 475 49.05 -1.39 -10.29
CA LYS A 475 49.77 -0.87 -11.47
C LYS A 475 49.61 0.67 -11.51
N VAL A 476 50.72 1.39 -11.51
CA VAL A 476 50.72 2.85 -11.61
C VAL A 476 50.90 3.25 -13.07
N TRP A 477 50.06 4.16 -13.55
CA TRP A 477 50.04 4.65 -14.92
C TRP A 477 50.74 6.01 -15.01
N ALA A 478 51.25 6.34 -16.19
CA ALA A 478 51.54 7.74 -16.51
C ALA A 478 50.22 8.52 -16.56
N TYR A 479 50.25 9.80 -16.20
CA TYR A 479 49.04 10.61 -16.10
C TYR A 479 48.34 10.72 -17.47
N GLU A 480 49.11 11.00 -18.52
CA GLU A 480 48.64 11.19 -19.89
C GLU A 480 48.00 9.92 -20.44
N ASP A 481 48.62 8.75 -20.21
CA ASP A 481 48.09 7.45 -20.63
C ASP A 481 46.76 7.14 -19.93
N ALA A 482 46.67 7.45 -18.64
CA ALA A 482 45.45 7.22 -17.86
C ALA A 482 44.31 8.14 -18.32
N VAL A 483 44.62 9.40 -18.64
CA VAL A 483 43.65 10.36 -19.21
C VAL A 483 43.14 9.87 -20.56
N ALA A 484 44.04 9.58 -21.51
CA ALA A 484 43.68 9.13 -22.85
C ALA A 484 42.81 7.85 -22.81
N TYR A 485 43.14 6.92 -21.92
CA TYR A 485 42.36 5.72 -21.71
C TYR A 485 40.94 6.01 -21.21
N TYR A 486 40.78 6.90 -20.23
CA TYR A 486 39.43 7.28 -19.76
C TYR A 486 38.65 8.09 -20.80
N GLU A 487 39.31 8.90 -21.62
CA GLU A 487 38.66 9.59 -22.74
C GLU A 487 38.06 8.60 -23.75
N GLU A 488 38.76 7.49 -24.05
CA GLU A 488 38.21 6.40 -24.87
C GLU A 488 36.99 5.74 -24.22
N LEU A 489 37.02 5.52 -22.90
CA LEU A 489 35.87 4.96 -22.18
C LEU A 489 34.67 5.92 -22.20
N ILE A 490 34.90 7.22 -22.04
CA ILE A 490 33.85 8.25 -22.13
C ILE A 490 33.28 8.27 -23.56
N TYR A 491 34.12 8.14 -24.58
CA TYR A 491 33.66 8.03 -25.96
C TYR A 491 32.73 6.82 -26.16
N LYS A 492 33.13 5.64 -25.66
CA LYS A 492 32.31 4.41 -25.68
C LYS A 492 31.03 4.50 -24.83
N TYR A 493 31.00 5.34 -23.80
CA TYR A 493 29.79 5.55 -23.01
C TYR A 493 28.76 6.40 -23.77
N ASN A 494 29.25 7.35 -24.56
CA ASN A 494 28.39 8.29 -25.30
C ASN A 494 27.90 7.74 -26.66
N HIS A 495 28.47 6.64 -27.18
CA HIS A 495 28.16 6.03 -28.49
C HIS A 495 27.85 4.55 -28.33
#